data_AF-A0A0D2JTZ3-F1
#
_entry.id   AF-A0A0D2JTZ3-F1
#
_cell.length_a   1.000
_cell.length_b   1.000
_cell.length_c   1.000
_cell.angle_alpha   90.00
_cell.angle_beta   90.00
_cell.angle_gamma   90.00
#
_symmetry.space_group_name_H-M   'P 1'
#
loop_
_entity.id
_entity.type
_entity.pdbx_description
1 polymer ?
#
loop_
_entity_poly.entity_id
_entity_poly.type
_entity_poly.pdbx_seq_one_letter_code
_entity_poly.pdbx_strand_id
1 'polypeptide(L)'
;MYAGPWRIVLRHKLHPSALRSQLIHRSWSCTPRQAAKRDRLPTYAKPATPKTPGAALGPVTKSKKSLINDGPYYISPDLARTLHDLGFFSIPDVVKVLRRLCQELKKLPPANAIVSATTQQRFIQVSEEALGSAEVALMRDPQILRTAFHSLGQNAFLMQNRRGGEGCDALRMAFLAGKTDAGVDAAAAEIAVGASVGQQEPRLSPRIFDFIKAKAFQRSDWSAIILYLDEMSRKIGTEASARENYEVAKDLVDMVEPSKHLSRQNSSLLKHYKSPWRILHDAAQSYLSYLGEGAVYNQVRSDLENALRDGLFKYSDLSAVPLALQQPGVLEKHSKEWIELATQSARAGDPDSSMQLAFYYLRKDGWRPAEPNKKPQDWTGVEWLAVSAALSAPNTGTMAAKYLGLAHLLREHGYADEGNSWIDFAKESMGEAGLDPENTWHNYLSEFQQAWSDTDESLKKHEKSSEEFLGQLERA
;
A
#
# COMPACT_ATOMS: atom_id res chain seq x y z
N MET A 1 0.07 -28.41 38.54
CA MET A 1 -0.17 -27.10 37.89
C MET A 1 0.88 -26.91 36.80
N TYR A 2 0.58 -27.31 35.56
CA TYR A 2 1.45 -27.11 34.40
C TYR A 2 0.74 -26.13 33.46
N ALA A 3 1.25 -24.91 33.36
CA ALA A 3 0.82 -23.96 32.35
C ALA A 3 1.41 -24.41 30.99
N GLY A 4 0.56 -24.97 30.12
CA GLY A 4 1.00 -25.46 28.82
C GLY A 4 1.44 -24.33 27.86
N PRO A 5 2.35 -24.63 26.92
CA PRO A 5 2.93 -23.66 25.98
C PRO A 5 1.89 -22.95 25.08
N TRP A 6 0.70 -23.52 24.95
CA TRP A 6 -0.40 -23.04 24.11
C TRP A 6 -1.08 -21.75 24.60
N ARG A 7 -1.06 -21.46 25.92
CA ARG A 7 -1.60 -20.19 26.45
C ARG A 7 -0.78 -18.96 26.01
N ILE A 8 0.51 -19.14 25.75
CA ILE A 8 1.43 -18.06 25.36
C ILE A 8 1.29 -17.77 23.86
N VAL A 9 1.05 -18.79 23.03
CA VAL A 9 0.87 -18.64 21.58
C VAL A 9 -0.41 -17.87 21.23
N LEU A 10 -1.52 -18.10 21.93
CA LEU A 10 -2.77 -17.33 21.71
C LEU A 10 -2.61 -15.86 22.11
N ARG A 11 -1.91 -15.53 23.20
CA ARG A 11 -1.67 -14.13 23.59
C ARG A 11 -0.77 -13.38 22.60
N HIS A 12 0.22 -14.03 22.01
CA HIS A 12 1.15 -13.40 21.07
C HIS A 12 0.73 -13.47 19.59
N LYS A 13 -0.11 -14.42 19.18
CA LYS A 13 -0.65 -14.48 17.80
C LYS A 13 -1.95 -13.69 17.62
N LEU A 14 -2.74 -13.47 18.68
CA LEU A 14 -3.92 -12.59 18.63
C LEU A 14 -3.57 -11.10 18.73
N HIS A 15 -2.35 -10.78 19.15
CA HIS A 15 -1.81 -9.42 19.17
C HIS A 15 -0.41 -9.37 18.56
N PRO A 16 -0.27 -9.05 17.26
CA PRO A 16 0.84 -8.21 16.86
C PRO A 16 0.59 -6.83 17.48
N SER A 17 1.57 -6.34 18.24
CA SER A 17 1.67 -4.95 18.66
C SER A 17 1.32 -4.01 17.51
N ALA A 18 0.25 -3.21 17.68
CA ALA A 18 -0.18 -2.08 16.88
C ALA A 18 0.59 -1.86 15.55
N LEU A 19 0.33 -2.71 14.56
CA LEU A 19 0.71 -2.45 13.18
C LEU A 19 -0.58 -2.11 12.45
N ARG A 20 -0.84 -0.80 12.30
CA ARG A 20 -1.86 -0.26 11.42
C ARG A 20 -1.77 -0.99 10.09
N SER A 21 -2.82 -1.73 9.75
CA SER A 21 -2.98 -2.38 8.46
C SER A 21 -2.88 -1.32 7.38
N GLN A 22 -1.90 -1.47 6.48
CA GLN A 22 -2.05 -0.91 5.15
C GLN A 22 -3.15 -1.74 4.49
N LEU A 23 -4.36 -1.18 4.41
CA LEU A 23 -5.42 -1.69 3.55
C LEU A 23 -4.90 -1.66 2.11
N ILE A 24 -4.39 -2.79 1.64
CA ILE A 24 -4.22 -3.02 0.21
C ILE A 24 -5.65 -3.27 -0.30
N HIS A 25 -6.28 -2.23 -0.87
CA HIS A 25 -7.45 -2.42 -1.72
C HIS A 25 -7.04 -3.35 -2.87
N ARG A 26 -7.32 -4.65 -2.72
CA ARG A 26 -7.29 -5.57 -3.85
C ARG A 26 -8.57 -5.35 -4.63
N SER A 27 -8.44 -4.80 -5.83
CA SER A 27 -9.42 -5.07 -6.88
C SER A 27 -9.58 -6.59 -6.98
N TRP A 28 -10.81 -7.08 -6.91
CA TRP A 28 -11.16 -8.50 -7.04
C TRP A 28 -10.83 -9.02 -8.44
N SER A 29 -9.54 -9.18 -8.73
CA SER A 29 -9.04 -9.85 -9.92
C SER A 29 -7.75 -10.59 -9.60
N CYS A 30 -7.93 -11.91 -9.45
CA CYS A 30 -6.94 -12.98 -9.59
C CYS A 30 -5.89 -13.15 -8.47
N THR A 31 -6.02 -14.27 -7.75
CA THR A 31 -4.95 -14.85 -6.94
C THR A 31 -3.84 -15.44 -7.84
N PRO A 32 -2.59 -15.59 -7.34
CA PRO A 32 -1.46 -16.14 -8.11
C PRO A 32 -1.72 -17.56 -8.64
N ARG A 33 -2.57 -18.35 -7.97
CA ARG A 33 -2.95 -19.70 -8.41
C ARG A 33 -3.85 -19.73 -9.65
N GLN A 34 -4.60 -18.65 -9.95
CA GLN A 34 -5.34 -18.54 -11.22
C GLN A 34 -4.47 -18.13 -12.40
N ALA A 35 -3.37 -17.39 -12.17
CA ALA A 35 -2.38 -17.09 -13.21
C ALA A 35 -1.71 -18.38 -13.73
N ALA A 36 -1.34 -19.29 -12.82
CA ALA A 36 -0.77 -20.60 -13.18
C ALA A 36 -1.73 -21.53 -13.94
N LYS A 37 -3.06 -21.29 -13.88
CA LYS A 37 -4.05 -22.01 -14.70
C LYS A 37 -4.25 -21.38 -16.09
N ARG A 38 -3.88 -20.12 -16.31
CA ARG A 38 -3.94 -19.44 -17.62
C ARG A 38 -2.76 -19.76 -18.53
N ASP A 39 -1.62 -20.14 -17.97
CA ASP A 39 -0.44 -20.56 -18.75
C ASP A 39 -0.54 -22.01 -19.28
N ARG A 40 -1.59 -22.75 -18.92
CA ARG A 40 -1.92 -24.01 -19.60
C ARG A 40 -2.66 -23.70 -20.90
N LEU A 41 -1.93 -23.72 -22.01
CA LEU A 41 -2.51 -23.79 -23.35
C LEU A 41 -3.60 -24.89 -23.38
N PRO A 42 -4.82 -24.61 -23.87
CA PRO A 42 -5.83 -25.64 -24.05
C PRO A 42 -5.28 -26.74 -24.97
N THR A 43 -5.43 -28.00 -24.56
CA THR A 43 -4.90 -29.21 -25.22
C THR A 43 -5.35 -29.40 -26.68
N TYR A 44 -6.19 -28.52 -27.23
CA TYR A 44 -6.74 -28.61 -28.59
C TYR A 44 -6.47 -27.39 -29.50
N ALA A 45 -5.63 -26.44 -29.09
CA ALA A 45 -5.22 -25.35 -29.98
C ALA A 45 -4.07 -25.81 -30.91
N LYS A 46 -4.40 -26.26 -32.13
CA LYS A 46 -3.38 -26.45 -33.19
C LYS A 46 -2.85 -25.07 -33.62
N PRO A 47 -1.53 -24.82 -33.59
CA PRO A 47 -0.98 -23.59 -34.13
C PRO A 47 -1.22 -23.54 -35.65
N ALA A 48 -1.84 -22.45 -36.11
CA ALA A 48 -2.00 -22.18 -37.54
C ALA A 48 -0.62 -21.92 -38.15
N THR A 49 -0.19 -22.80 -39.04
CA THR A 49 0.98 -22.58 -39.90
C THR A 49 0.60 -21.58 -40.99
N PRO A 50 1.22 -20.40 -41.08
CA PRO A 50 1.00 -19.50 -42.21
C PRO A 50 1.62 -20.13 -43.46
N LYS A 51 0.75 -20.52 -44.40
CA LYS A 51 1.13 -20.92 -45.76
C LYS A 51 1.18 -19.69 -46.67
N THR A 52 2.37 -19.10 -46.88
CA THR A 52 2.76 -18.63 -48.22
C THR A 52 4.27 -18.41 -48.31
N PRO A 53 4.91 -18.73 -49.45
CA PRO A 53 6.36 -18.74 -49.61
C PRO A 53 6.90 -17.43 -50.23
N GLY A 54 8.11 -17.06 -49.80
CA GLY A 54 9.15 -16.47 -50.65
C GLY A 54 9.05 -14.99 -51.03
N ALA A 55 9.81 -14.16 -50.31
CA ALA A 55 10.61 -13.11 -50.94
C ALA A 55 11.96 -13.05 -50.22
N ALA A 56 12.97 -13.68 -50.83
CA ALA A 56 14.35 -13.60 -50.39
C ALA A 56 14.88 -12.18 -50.65
N LEU A 57 15.39 -11.52 -49.61
CA LEU A 57 16.34 -10.42 -49.75
C LEU A 57 17.59 -10.81 -48.96
N GLY A 58 18.72 -10.86 -49.68
CA GLY A 58 19.95 -11.50 -49.27
C GLY A 58 20.68 -10.83 -48.09
N PRO A 59 21.69 -11.52 -47.54
CA PRO A 59 22.43 -11.03 -46.40
C PRO A 59 23.37 -9.91 -46.85
N VAL A 60 23.05 -8.67 -46.50
CA VAL A 60 24.04 -7.60 -46.50
C VAL A 60 24.68 -7.55 -45.12
N THR A 61 25.80 -8.24 -45.02
CA THR A 61 26.79 -8.11 -43.96
C THR A 61 27.32 -6.68 -43.91
N LYS A 62 26.76 -5.87 -43.01
CA LYS A 62 27.53 -4.84 -42.30
C LYS A 62 27.18 -4.91 -40.82
N SER A 63 28.20 -5.30 -40.05
CA SER A 63 28.24 -5.25 -38.59
C SER A 63 27.78 -3.88 -38.07
N LYS A 64 26.48 -3.73 -37.80
CA LYS A 64 26.00 -2.87 -36.72
C LYS A 64 26.06 -3.73 -35.47
N LYS A 65 27.01 -3.44 -34.57
CA LYS A 65 26.85 -3.82 -33.16
C LYS A 65 25.60 -3.09 -32.69
N SER A 66 24.45 -3.75 -32.83
CA SER A 66 23.18 -3.29 -32.30
C SER A 66 23.41 -3.05 -30.82
N LEU A 67 23.12 -1.83 -30.34
CA LEU A 67 22.86 -1.62 -28.92
C LEU A 67 21.92 -2.74 -28.47
N ILE A 68 22.26 -3.36 -27.36
CA ILE A 68 21.54 -4.50 -26.77
C ILE A 68 20.04 -4.14 -26.75
N ASN A 69 19.22 -5.07 -27.23
CA ASN A 69 17.77 -4.89 -27.38
C ASN A 69 17.13 -4.72 -25.99
N ASP A 70 17.05 -3.49 -25.51
CA ASP A 70 16.67 -3.13 -24.15
C ASP A 70 15.14 -3.13 -23.93
N GLY A 71 14.47 -4.16 -24.47
CA GLY A 71 13.01 -4.33 -24.47
C GLY A 71 12.23 -3.18 -25.13
N PRO A 72 10.90 -3.32 -25.29
CA PRO A 72 10.06 -2.19 -25.66
C PRO A 72 10.04 -1.15 -24.52
N TYR A 73 10.25 0.12 -24.87
CA TYR A 73 10.18 1.26 -23.94
C TYR A 73 9.26 2.33 -24.52
N TYR A 74 8.24 2.72 -23.75
CA TYR A 74 7.28 3.75 -24.14
C TYR A 74 7.88 5.14 -23.88
N ILE A 75 7.92 5.96 -24.93
CA ILE A 75 8.35 7.36 -24.88
C ILE A 75 7.08 8.22 -24.81
N SER A 76 6.86 8.87 -23.66
CA SER A 76 5.72 9.79 -23.52
C SER A 76 5.89 11.05 -24.37
N PRO A 77 4.77 11.72 -24.73
CA PRO A 77 4.81 13.03 -25.37
C PRO A 77 5.62 14.06 -24.57
N ASP A 78 5.56 14.02 -23.24
CA ASP A 78 6.30 14.95 -22.37
C ASP A 78 7.82 14.73 -22.45
N LEU A 79 8.26 13.46 -22.45
CA LEU A 79 9.67 13.13 -22.66
C LEU A 79 10.14 13.54 -24.06
N ALA A 80 9.36 13.20 -25.09
CA ALA A 80 9.72 13.54 -26.47
C ALA A 80 9.81 15.06 -26.68
N ARG A 81 8.85 15.81 -26.14
CA ARG A 81 8.83 17.27 -26.19
C ARG A 81 10.03 17.86 -25.43
N THR A 82 10.29 17.40 -24.20
CA THR A 82 11.42 17.90 -23.41
C THR A 82 12.75 17.67 -24.12
N LEU A 83 12.96 16.48 -24.70
CA LEU A 83 14.18 16.19 -25.44
C LEU A 83 14.29 17.03 -26.73
N HIS A 84 13.17 17.26 -27.43
CA HIS A 84 13.16 18.15 -28.60
C HIS A 84 13.48 19.60 -28.21
N ASP A 85 12.92 20.10 -27.11
CA ASP A 85 13.17 21.45 -26.59
C ASP A 85 14.64 21.63 -26.14
N LEU A 86 15.31 20.54 -25.76
CA LEU A 86 16.75 20.49 -25.48
C LEU A 86 17.64 20.43 -26.75
N GLY A 87 17.04 20.32 -27.94
CA GLY A 87 17.73 20.31 -29.23
C GLY A 87 18.02 18.92 -29.81
N PHE A 88 17.44 17.85 -29.23
CA PHE A 88 17.58 16.50 -29.79
C PHE A 88 16.56 16.25 -30.92
N PHE A 89 17.00 15.53 -31.95
CA PHE A 89 16.17 15.20 -33.11
C PHE A 89 15.89 13.70 -33.20
N SER A 90 16.86 12.86 -32.83
CA SER A 90 16.79 11.39 -32.88
C SER A 90 16.22 10.83 -31.57
N ILE A 91 15.02 11.28 -31.17
CA ILE A 91 14.43 10.99 -29.84
C ILE A 91 14.53 9.52 -29.42
N PRO A 92 14.18 8.52 -30.25
CA PRO A 92 14.27 7.12 -29.84
C PRO A 92 15.70 6.65 -29.53
N ASP A 93 16.69 7.16 -30.26
CA ASP A 93 18.08 6.77 -30.08
C ASP A 93 18.72 7.51 -28.90
N VAL A 94 18.36 8.78 -28.69
CA VAL A 94 18.73 9.55 -27.49
C VAL A 94 18.20 8.88 -26.23
N VAL A 95 16.95 8.42 -26.23
CA VAL A 95 16.39 7.68 -25.10
C VAL A 95 17.16 6.39 -24.84
N LYS A 96 17.51 5.60 -25.88
CA LYS A 96 18.34 4.38 -25.69
C LYS A 96 19.70 4.71 -25.07
N VAL A 97 20.35 5.78 -25.53
CA VAL A 97 21.64 6.22 -24.98
C VAL A 97 21.49 6.65 -23.52
N LEU A 98 20.50 7.48 -23.19
CA LEU A 98 20.27 7.94 -21.82
C LEU A 98 20.00 6.76 -20.86
N ARG A 99 19.21 5.78 -21.29
CA ARG A 99 18.94 4.56 -20.50
C ARG A 99 20.21 3.74 -20.27
N ARG A 100 21.03 3.53 -21.32
CA ARG A 100 22.31 2.83 -21.22
C ARG A 100 23.29 3.58 -20.31
N LEU A 101 23.37 4.90 -20.44
CA LEU A 101 24.17 5.74 -19.55
C LEU A 101 23.68 5.60 -18.10
N CYS A 102 22.37 5.64 -17.85
CA CYS A 102 21.81 5.43 -16.51
C CYS A 102 22.23 4.09 -15.90
N GLN A 103 22.17 2.99 -16.68
CA GLN A 103 22.57 1.65 -16.23
C GLN A 103 24.07 1.53 -15.92
N GLU A 104 24.92 2.27 -16.62
CA GLU A 104 26.36 2.27 -16.36
C GLU A 104 26.75 3.22 -15.22
N LEU A 105 26.10 4.39 -15.15
CA LEU A 105 26.38 5.41 -14.15
C LEU A 105 25.88 5.05 -12.75
N LYS A 106 24.85 4.20 -12.62
CA LYS A 106 24.38 3.74 -11.29
C LYS A 106 25.44 2.97 -10.50
N LYS A 107 26.49 2.48 -11.18
CA LYS A 107 27.65 1.82 -10.54
C LYS A 107 28.60 2.82 -9.88
N LEU A 108 28.43 4.12 -10.14
CA LEU A 108 29.21 5.20 -9.57
C LEU A 108 28.44 5.91 -8.44
N PRO A 109 29.14 6.63 -7.55
CA PRO A 109 28.49 7.55 -6.62
C PRO A 109 27.59 8.54 -7.39
N PRO A 110 26.28 8.62 -7.07
CA PRO A 110 25.32 9.41 -7.85
C PRO A 110 25.68 10.89 -7.99
N ALA A 111 26.37 11.47 -6.99
CA ALA A 111 26.84 12.86 -7.03
C ALA A 111 27.87 13.16 -8.13
N ASN A 112 28.60 12.14 -8.58
CA ASN A 112 29.64 12.27 -9.60
C ASN A 112 29.19 11.71 -10.96
N ALA A 113 27.97 11.15 -11.05
CA ALA A 113 27.50 10.42 -12.22
C ALA A 113 27.44 11.30 -13.47
N ILE A 114 26.78 12.45 -13.40
CA ILE A 114 26.63 13.36 -14.56
C ILE A 114 27.97 13.99 -14.96
N VAL A 115 28.80 14.39 -13.97
CA VAL A 115 30.16 14.87 -14.25
C VAL A 115 30.99 13.80 -14.95
N SER A 116 30.90 12.55 -14.49
CA SER A 116 31.62 11.44 -15.12
C SER A 116 31.11 11.19 -16.53
N ALA A 117 29.79 11.26 -16.75
CA ALA A 117 29.17 11.05 -18.05
C ALA A 117 29.67 12.05 -19.11
N THR A 118 29.92 13.30 -18.72
CA THR A 118 30.34 14.36 -19.63
C THR A 118 31.86 14.46 -19.81
N THR A 119 32.66 13.88 -18.90
CA THR A 119 34.12 14.03 -18.89
C THR A 119 34.89 12.75 -19.22
N GLN A 120 34.33 11.56 -18.93
CA GLN A 120 35.06 10.30 -19.14
C GLN A 120 34.80 9.75 -20.54
N GLN A 121 35.89 9.45 -21.26
CA GLN A 121 35.84 8.97 -22.64
C GLN A 121 34.95 7.73 -22.83
N ARG A 122 34.92 6.82 -21.85
CA ARG A 122 34.08 5.61 -21.91
C ARG A 122 32.58 5.89 -22.04
N PHE A 123 32.09 6.98 -21.43
CA PHE A 123 30.67 7.34 -21.49
C PHE A 123 30.35 8.20 -22.71
N ILE A 124 31.31 9.02 -23.12
CA ILE A 124 31.24 9.78 -24.37
C ILE A 124 31.14 8.81 -25.56
N GLN A 125 31.92 7.73 -25.58
CA GLN A 125 31.87 6.70 -26.62
C GLN A 125 30.48 6.05 -26.74
N VAL A 126 29.75 5.87 -25.63
CA VAL A 126 28.37 5.33 -25.65
C VAL A 126 27.42 6.24 -26.44
N SER A 127 27.64 7.55 -26.38
CA SER A 127 26.85 8.53 -27.14
C SER A 127 27.29 8.57 -28.62
N GLU A 128 28.59 8.52 -28.88
CA GLU A 128 29.17 8.52 -30.24
C GLU A 128 28.81 7.27 -31.06
N GLU A 129 28.58 6.13 -30.39
CA GLU A 129 28.15 4.89 -31.04
C GLU A 129 26.75 4.99 -31.70
N ALA A 130 25.91 5.91 -31.23
CA ALA A 130 24.49 5.93 -31.57
C ALA A 130 23.97 7.26 -32.12
N LEU A 131 24.62 8.38 -31.79
CA LEU A 131 24.13 9.74 -32.07
C LEU A 131 25.03 10.49 -33.06
N GLY A 132 24.44 11.46 -33.76
CA GLY A 132 25.19 12.38 -34.62
C GLY A 132 26.07 13.34 -33.81
N SER A 133 27.08 13.93 -34.44
CA SER A 133 28.06 14.81 -33.77
C SER A 133 27.43 15.99 -33.02
N ALA A 134 26.34 16.56 -33.54
CA ALA A 134 25.58 17.63 -32.89
C ALA A 134 24.88 17.14 -31.60
N GLU A 135 24.22 15.98 -31.63
CA GLU A 135 23.54 15.40 -30.47
C GLU A 135 24.53 14.90 -29.41
N VAL A 136 25.70 14.39 -29.83
CA VAL A 136 26.79 14.05 -28.91
C VAL A 136 27.28 15.29 -28.16
N ALA A 137 27.38 16.45 -28.81
CA ALA A 137 27.76 17.69 -28.15
C ALA A 137 26.75 18.08 -27.05
N LEU A 138 25.44 17.90 -27.31
CA LEU A 138 24.39 18.12 -26.30
C LEU A 138 24.51 17.15 -25.12
N MET A 139 24.85 15.88 -25.37
CA MET A 139 25.06 14.87 -24.30
C MET A 139 26.29 15.16 -23.43
N ARG A 140 27.22 16.01 -23.91
CA ARG A 140 28.39 16.46 -23.14
C ARG A 140 28.10 17.69 -22.28
N ASP A 141 26.96 18.35 -22.45
CA ASP A 141 26.54 19.45 -21.59
C ASP A 141 25.87 18.93 -20.30
N PRO A 142 26.45 19.17 -19.11
CA PRO A 142 25.87 18.73 -17.83
C PRO A 142 24.47 19.31 -17.56
N GLN A 143 24.16 20.51 -18.07
CA GLN A 143 22.87 21.19 -17.88
C GLN A 143 21.75 20.54 -18.70
N ILE A 144 22.07 20.16 -19.92
CA ILE A 144 21.17 19.40 -20.79
C ILE A 144 21.00 18.00 -20.21
N LEU A 145 22.10 17.34 -19.85
CA LEU A 145 22.09 15.96 -19.38
C LEU A 145 21.26 15.82 -18.10
N ARG A 146 21.40 16.71 -17.10
CA ARG A 146 20.56 16.63 -15.89
C ARG A 146 19.06 16.80 -16.18
N THR A 147 18.69 17.63 -17.15
CA THR A 147 17.29 17.84 -17.55
C THR A 147 16.75 16.64 -18.32
N ALA A 148 17.55 16.06 -19.20
CA ALA A 148 17.22 14.83 -19.92
C ALA A 148 17.05 13.64 -18.95
N PHE A 149 17.91 13.51 -17.95
CA PHE A 149 17.80 12.49 -16.89
C PHE A 149 16.57 12.70 -16.00
N HIS A 150 16.22 13.94 -15.65
CA HIS A 150 14.99 14.25 -14.92
C HIS A 150 13.76 13.76 -15.68
N SER A 151 13.64 14.13 -16.95
CA SER A 151 12.51 13.73 -17.80
C SER A 151 12.46 12.21 -18.06
N LEU A 152 13.61 11.57 -18.30
CA LEU A 152 13.71 10.12 -18.41
C LEU A 152 13.22 9.43 -17.13
N GLY A 153 13.63 9.96 -15.98
CA GLY A 153 13.26 9.49 -14.67
C GLY A 153 11.75 9.47 -14.47
N GLN A 154 11.08 10.59 -14.76
CA GLN A 154 9.61 10.68 -14.70
C GLN A 154 8.93 9.68 -15.64
N ASN A 155 9.42 9.55 -16.87
CA ASN A 155 8.87 8.64 -17.88
C ASN A 155 8.97 7.15 -17.48
N ALA A 156 10.01 6.78 -16.72
CA ALA A 156 10.21 5.40 -16.27
C ALA A 156 9.14 4.91 -15.26
N PHE A 157 8.48 5.84 -14.56
CA PHE A 157 7.39 5.56 -13.61
C PHE A 157 6.00 5.50 -14.25
N LEU A 158 5.90 5.70 -15.56
CA LEU A 158 4.66 5.43 -16.28
C LEU A 158 4.32 3.93 -16.25
N MET A 159 3.03 3.61 -16.12
CA MET A 159 2.51 2.25 -16.02
C MET A 159 2.94 1.35 -17.19
N GLN A 160 3.19 1.94 -18.36
CA GLN A 160 3.65 1.28 -19.58
C GLN A 160 5.09 0.77 -19.46
N ASN A 161 5.95 1.47 -18.70
CA ASN A 161 7.37 1.18 -18.63
C ASN A 161 7.73 0.23 -17.49
N ARG A 162 7.12 0.37 -16.31
CA ARG A 162 7.42 -0.46 -15.12
C ARG A 162 8.93 -0.53 -14.80
N ARG A 163 9.67 0.56 -15.00
CA ARG A 163 11.13 0.65 -14.79
C ARG A 163 11.48 1.52 -13.57
N GLY A 164 10.77 1.33 -12.45
CA GLY A 164 10.89 2.19 -11.26
C GLY A 164 12.31 2.34 -10.71
N GLY A 165 13.11 1.25 -10.70
CA GLY A 165 14.52 1.32 -10.26
C GLY A 165 15.40 2.20 -11.16
N GLU A 166 15.27 2.05 -12.48
CA GLU A 166 15.98 2.87 -13.48
C GLU A 166 15.55 4.34 -13.38
N GLY A 167 14.25 4.58 -13.20
CA GLY A 167 13.71 5.92 -12.99
C GLY A 167 14.24 6.59 -11.73
N CYS A 168 14.30 5.85 -10.62
CA CYS A 168 14.83 6.33 -9.36
C CYS A 168 16.31 6.74 -9.49
N ASP A 169 17.14 5.89 -10.11
CA ASP A 169 18.54 6.20 -10.36
C ASP A 169 18.70 7.48 -11.21
N ALA A 170 17.90 7.62 -12.28
CA ALA A 170 17.96 8.79 -13.14
C ALA A 170 17.59 10.10 -12.41
N LEU A 171 16.53 10.08 -11.59
CA LEU A 171 16.11 11.22 -10.78
C LEU A 171 17.15 11.61 -9.73
N ARG A 172 17.77 10.62 -9.06
CA ARG A 172 18.85 10.85 -8.08
C ARG A 172 20.06 11.51 -8.74
N MET A 173 20.48 11.04 -9.91
CA MET A 173 21.59 11.62 -10.66
C MET A 173 21.28 13.06 -11.09
N ALA A 174 20.08 13.32 -11.60
CA ALA A 174 19.65 14.66 -11.99
C ALA A 174 19.65 15.63 -10.79
N PHE A 175 19.07 15.21 -9.66
CA PHE A 175 19.02 16.01 -8.45
C PHE A 175 20.42 16.35 -7.92
N LEU A 176 21.29 15.35 -7.79
CA LEU A 176 22.63 15.55 -7.24
C LEU A 176 23.58 16.32 -8.18
N ALA A 177 23.26 16.41 -9.46
CA ALA A 177 23.89 17.31 -10.41
C ALA A 177 23.29 18.74 -10.42
N GLY A 178 22.40 19.04 -9.48
CA GLY A 178 21.86 20.38 -9.24
C GLY A 178 20.55 20.71 -9.96
N LYS A 179 19.82 19.72 -10.50
CA LYS A 179 18.44 19.93 -10.97
C LYS A 179 17.50 19.87 -9.76
N THR A 180 17.24 21.01 -9.13
CA THR A 180 16.47 21.11 -7.88
C THR A 180 15.05 20.56 -8.01
N ASP A 181 14.43 20.73 -9.17
CA ASP A 181 13.06 20.25 -9.44
C ASP A 181 12.98 18.71 -9.40
N ALA A 182 14.10 18.01 -9.66
CA ALA A 182 14.16 16.56 -9.57
C ALA A 182 14.22 16.08 -8.11
N GLY A 183 14.42 16.94 -7.11
CA GLY A 183 14.57 16.54 -5.72
C GLY A 183 13.30 15.94 -5.12
N VAL A 184 12.14 16.55 -5.39
CA VAL A 184 10.83 16.05 -4.95
C VAL A 184 10.47 14.75 -5.68
N ASP A 185 10.71 14.70 -7.00
CA ASP A 185 10.49 13.48 -7.79
C ASP A 185 11.42 12.33 -7.37
N ALA A 186 12.69 12.62 -7.05
CA ALA A 186 13.65 11.63 -6.56
C ALA A 186 13.24 11.06 -5.21
N ALA A 187 12.75 11.91 -4.29
CA ALA A 187 12.20 11.46 -3.02
C ALA A 187 10.97 10.56 -3.22
N ALA A 188 10.06 10.96 -4.09
CA ALA A 188 8.89 10.17 -4.40
C ALA A 188 9.25 8.80 -5.00
N ALA A 189 10.24 8.78 -5.89
CA ALA A 189 10.79 7.57 -6.49
C ALA A 189 11.48 6.65 -5.48
N GLU A 190 12.28 7.18 -4.56
CA GLU A 190 12.93 6.40 -3.50
C GLU A 190 11.89 5.77 -2.56
N ILE A 191 10.84 6.52 -2.18
CA ILE A 191 9.73 5.99 -1.39
C ILE A 191 8.97 4.88 -2.14
N ALA A 192 8.68 5.08 -3.42
CA ALA A 192 7.93 4.12 -4.24
C ALA A 192 8.71 2.81 -4.44
N VAL A 193 10.01 2.89 -4.72
CA VAL A 193 10.88 1.71 -4.89
C VAL A 193 11.19 1.05 -3.54
N GLY A 194 11.35 1.85 -2.49
CA GLY A 194 11.62 1.41 -1.12
C GLY A 194 10.39 0.94 -0.35
N ALA A 195 9.21 0.79 -0.98
CA ALA A 195 7.99 0.39 -0.29
C ALA A 195 8.07 -0.99 0.38
N SER A 196 8.96 -1.88 -0.09
CA SER A 196 9.22 -3.19 0.50
C SER A 196 10.24 -3.18 1.66
N VAL A 197 10.85 -2.03 1.96
CA VAL A 197 11.84 -1.88 3.02
C VAL A 197 11.13 -1.83 4.38
N GLY A 198 11.62 -2.62 5.34
CA GLY A 198 11.02 -2.78 6.68
C GLY A 198 10.77 -1.44 7.39
N GLN A 199 9.77 -1.39 8.28
CA GLN A 199 9.26 -0.12 8.83
C GLN A 199 10.33 0.77 9.49
N GLN A 200 11.41 0.19 10.01
CA GLN A 200 12.46 0.91 10.73
C GLN A 200 13.63 1.41 9.87
N GLU A 201 13.76 0.94 8.63
CA GLU A 201 14.84 1.41 7.75
C GLU A 201 14.40 2.67 6.97
N PRO A 202 15.28 3.68 6.85
CA PRO A 202 14.98 4.89 6.10
C PRO A 202 14.83 4.56 4.62
N ARG A 203 13.72 4.97 4.00
CA ARG A 203 13.50 4.79 2.56
C ARG A 203 14.26 5.83 1.75
N LEU A 204 14.44 7.02 2.32
CA LEU A 204 15.10 8.14 1.68
C LEU A 204 16.60 8.15 1.97
N SER A 205 17.40 8.42 0.94
CA SER A 205 18.82 8.69 1.10
C SER A 205 19.04 10.00 1.88
N PRO A 206 20.11 10.12 2.68
CA PRO A 206 20.27 11.26 3.61
C PRO A 206 20.17 12.64 2.94
N ARG A 207 20.82 12.82 1.79
CA ARG A 207 20.79 14.09 1.06
C ARG A 207 19.40 14.46 0.53
N ILE A 208 18.62 13.48 0.09
CA ILE A 208 17.25 13.70 -0.39
C ILE A 208 16.34 13.97 0.81
N PHE A 209 16.51 13.23 1.91
CA PHE A 209 15.78 13.50 3.15
C PHE A 209 16.01 14.91 3.66
N ASP A 210 17.26 15.38 3.74
CA ASP A 210 17.58 16.74 4.20
C ASP A 210 16.98 17.82 3.29
N PHE A 211 17.00 17.58 1.97
CA PHE A 211 16.38 18.47 0.99
C PHE A 211 14.86 18.56 1.17
N ILE A 212 14.19 17.41 1.29
CA ILE A 212 12.74 17.33 1.50
C ILE A 212 12.35 17.95 2.83
N LYS A 213 13.12 17.67 3.89
CA LYS A 213 12.94 18.29 5.20
C LYS A 213 13.00 19.81 5.08
N ALA A 214 14.07 20.36 4.50
CA ALA A 214 14.22 21.80 4.33
C ALA A 214 13.07 22.42 3.50
N LYS A 215 12.64 21.75 2.44
CA LYS A 215 11.51 22.18 1.60
C LYS A 215 10.16 22.14 2.34
N ALA A 216 9.91 21.09 3.12
CA ALA A 216 8.71 20.97 3.92
C ALA A 216 8.61 22.10 4.97
N PHE A 217 9.72 22.41 5.65
CA PHE A 217 9.78 23.49 6.63
C PHE A 217 9.70 24.91 6.03
N GLN A 218 9.98 25.07 4.74
CA GLN A 218 9.71 26.31 4.02
C GLN A 218 8.21 26.55 3.76
N ARG A 219 7.34 25.55 4.00
CA ARG A 219 5.87 25.64 3.86
C ARG A 219 5.40 26.15 2.48
N SER A 220 6.18 25.88 1.43
CA SER A 220 5.93 26.37 0.07
C SER A 220 5.61 25.28 -0.94
N ASP A 221 5.88 24.02 -0.60
CA ASP A 221 5.66 22.87 -1.48
C ASP A 221 4.93 21.77 -0.71
N TRP A 222 3.64 21.62 -1.02
CA TRP A 222 2.78 20.62 -0.39
C TRP A 222 3.25 19.18 -0.66
N SER A 223 3.89 18.92 -1.82
CA SER A 223 4.40 17.59 -2.14
C SER A 223 5.58 17.22 -1.24
N ALA A 224 6.49 18.17 -1.00
CA ALA A 224 7.59 17.97 -0.07
C ALA A 224 7.10 17.74 1.37
N ILE A 225 6.05 18.46 1.81
CA ILE A 225 5.43 18.26 3.12
C ILE A 225 4.85 16.84 3.24
N ILE A 226 4.10 16.37 2.24
CA ILE A 226 3.54 15.02 2.22
C ILE A 226 4.64 13.96 2.33
N LEU A 227 5.70 14.08 1.53
CA LEU A 227 6.83 13.14 1.53
C LEU A 227 7.55 13.13 2.87
N TYR A 228 7.77 14.30 3.46
CA TYR A 228 8.38 14.46 4.78
C TYR A 228 7.55 13.77 5.86
N LEU A 229 6.25 14.09 5.93
CA LEU A 229 5.35 13.55 6.96
C LEU A 229 5.09 12.05 6.80
N ASP A 230 5.02 11.54 5.57
CA ASP A 230 4.94 10.09 5.32
C ASP A 230 6.18 9.36 5.85
N GLU A 231 7.37 9.90 5.60
CA GLU A 231 8.61 9.31 6.11
C GLU A 231 8.73 9.42 7.64
N MET A 232 8.30 10.54 8.23
CA MET A 232 8.34 10.72 9.68
C MET A 232 7.31 9.84 10.41
N SER A 233 6.16 9.53 9.78
CA SER A 233 5.13 8.67 10.38
C SER A 233 5.59 7.24 10.69
N ARG A 234 6.73 6.81 10.11
CA ARG A 234 7.34 5.49 10.34
C ARG A 234 8.37 5.48 11.46
N LYS A 235 8.86 6.65 11.88
CA LYS A 235 9.94 6.79 12.86
C LYS A 235 9.35 7.03 14.25
N ILE A 236 9.92 6.38 15.26
CA ILE A 236 9.61 6.71 16.66
C ILE A 236 10.20 8.10 16.93
N GLY A 237 9.33 9.07 17.18
CA GLY A 237 9.69 10.45 17.43
C GLY A 237 9.89 10.78 18.91
N THR A 238 10.36 12.00 19.16
CA THR A 238 10.23 12.69 20.44
C THR A 238 8.95 13.54 20.44
N GLU A 239 8.49 13.97 21.61
CA GLU A 239 7.37 14.91 21.73
C GLU A 239 7.57 16.15 20.86
N ALA A 240 8.78 16.73 20.84
CA ALA A 240 9.10 17.90 20.03
C ALA A 240 8.90 17.64 18.53
N SER A 241 9.35 16.48 18.03
CA SER A 241 9.14 16.10 16.63
C SER A 241 7.68 15.79 16.30
N ALA A 242 6.92 15.20 17.24
CA ALA A 242 5.50 14.92 17.05
C ALA A 242 4.70 16.23 16.97
N ARG A 243 5.01 17.21 17.83
CA ARG A 243 4.45 18.56 17.76
C ARG A 243 4.76 19.24 16.44
N GLU A 244 6.02 19.21 16.01
CA GLU A 244 6.46 19.85 14.77
C GLU A 244 5.77 19.22 13.54
N ASN A 245 5.70 17.90 13.47
CA ASN A 245 4.98 17.19 12.41
C ASN A 245 3.48 17.53 12.39
N TYR A 246 2.86 17.66 13.56
CA TYR A 246 1.46 18.05 13.69
C TYR A 246 1.21 19.46 13.13
N GLU A 247 2.04 20.45 13.50
CA GLU A 247 1.90 21.82 12.97
C GLU A 247 2.08 21.88 11.45
N VAL A 248 3.10 21.17 10.92
CA VAL A 248 3.33 21.08 9.47
C VAL A 248 2.16 20.37 8.76
N ALA A 249 1.55 19.37 9.39
CA ALA A 249 0.38 18.68 8.84
C ALA A 249 -0.86 19.58 8.81
N LYS A 250 -1.00 20.52 9.75
CA LYS A 250 -2.08 21.52 9.72
C LYS A 250 -1.92 22.44 8.53
N ASP A 251 -0.73 23.00 8.34
CA ASP A 251 -0.45 23.87 7.18
C ASP A 251 -0.75 23.16 5.85
N LEU A 252 -0.43 21.86 5.75
CA LEU A 252 -0.70 21.06 4.55
C LEU A 252 -2.19 21.04 4.17
N VAL A 253 -3.09 20.95 5.15
CA VAL A 253 -4.54 20.90 4.89
C VAL A 253 -5.04 22.23 4.31
N ASP A 254 -4.43 23.35 4.72
CA ASP A 254 -4.75 24.68 4.20
C ASP A 254 -4.16 24.93 2.80
N MET A 255 -3.03 24.27 2.48
CA MET A 255 -2.35 24.41 1.20
C MET A 255 -3.00 23.63 0.05
N VAL A 256 -3.78 22.59 0.34
CA VAL A 256 -4.29 21.65 -0.67
C VAL A 256 -5.81 21.69 -0.72
N GLU A 257 -6.35 22.24 -1.81
CA GLU A 257 -7.78 22.15 -2.07
C GLU A 257 -8.20 20.71 -2.42
N PRO A 258 -9.30 20.20 -1.84
CA PRO A 258 -9.88 18.92 -2.25
C PRO A 258 -10.47 19.06 -3.66
N SER A 259 -9.66 18.79 -4.67
CA SER A 259 -10.14 18.71 -6.04
C SER A 259 -9.92 17.32 -6.60
N LYS A 260 -10.91 16.81 -7.35
CA LYS A 260 -10.74 15.63 -8.22
C LYS A 260 -9.59 15.82 -9.23
N HIS A 261 -9.14 17.07 -9.43
CA HIS A 261 -8.04 17.45 -10.30
C HIS A 261 -6.66 17.18 -9.69
N LEU A 262 -6.50 17.19 -8.35
CA LEU A 262 -5.22 16.86 -7.71
C LEU A 262 -4.78 15.43 -8.03
N SER A 263 -5.73 14.47 -8.03
CA SER A 263 -5.52 13.10 -8.50
C SER A 263 -5.00 13.01 -9.95
N ARG A 264 -5.37 13.96 -10.81
CA ARG A 264 -4.95 14.04 -12.22
C ARG A 264 -3.63 14.81 -12.40
N GLN A 265 -3.38 15.80 -11.56
CA GLN A 265 -2.14 16.60 -11.55
C GLN A 265 -0.97 15.89 -10.87
N ASN A 266 -1.25 14.93 -9.99
CA ASN A 266 -0.23 14.07 -9.42
C ASN A 266 0.50 13.35 -10.56
N SER A 267 1.81 13.64 -10.67
CA SER A 267 2.73 12.85 -11.48
C SER A 267 2.54 11.36 -11.14
N SER A 268 2.86 10.44 -12.06
CA SER A 268 2.71 9.00 -11.80
C SER A 268 3.38 8.55 -10.50
N LEU A 269 4.40 9.29 -10.06
CA LEU A 269 5.11 9.16 -8.80
C LEU A 269 4.25 9.49 -7.57
N LEU A 270 3.37 10.49 -7.65
CA LEU A 270 2.58 11.01 -6.54
C LEU A 270 1.19 10.37 -6.37
N LYS A 271 0.81 9.41 -7.21
CA LYS A 271 -0.55 8.83 -7.20
C LYS A 271 -0.88 7.95 -5.99
N HIS A 272 0.12 7.58 -5.19
CA HIS A 272 -0.06 6.66 -4.05
C HIS A 272 0.07 7.32 -2.67
N TYR A 273 0.17 8.64 -2.60
CA TYR A 273 0.30 9.32 -1.31
C TYR A 273 -1.04 9.42 -0.57
N LYS A 274 -0.93 9.41 0.76
CA LYS A 274 -2.05 9.66 1.66
C LYS A 274 -2.64 11.05 1.42
N SER A 275 -3.96 11.13 1.46
CA SER A 275 -4.69 12.41 1.43
C SER A 275 -4.27 13.31 2.60
N PRO A 276 -4.28 14.65 2.45
CA PRO A 276 -3.91 15.60 3.50
C PRO A 276 -4.63 15.36 4.84
N TRP A 277 -5.94 15.08 4.80
CA TRP A 277 -6.73 14.76 5.99
C TRP A 277 -6.16 13.57 6.77
N ARG A 278 -5.69 12.53 6.06
CA ARG A 278 -5.14 11.32 6.67
C ARG A 278 -3.78 11.59 7.31
N ILE A 279 -2.99 12.46 6.69
CA ILE A 279 -1.69 12.89 7.24
C ILE A 279 -1.89 13.70 8.52
N LEU A 280 -2.82 14.65 8.53
CA LEU A 280 -3.17 15.41 9.75
C LEU A 280 -3.70 14.50 10.85
N HIS A 281 -4.62 13.58 10.53
CA HIS A 281 -5.10 12.59 11.48
C HIS A 281 -3.96 11.78 12.11
N ASP A 282 -3.04 11.26 11.29
CA ASP A 282 -1.93 10.44 11.75
C ASP A 282 -0.94 11.24 12.63
N ALA A 283 -0.64 12.49 12.26
CA ALA A 283 0.23 13.38 13.02
C ALA A 283 -0.40 13.80 14.36
N ALA A 284 -1.69 14.18 14.35
CA ALA A 284 -2.44 14.52 15.56
C ALA A 284 -2.50 13.34 16.52
N GLN A 285 -2.80 12.13 16.04
CA GLN A 285 -2.82 10.92 16.86
C GLN A 285 -1.45 10.64 17.48
N SER A 286 -0.37 10.85 16.72
CA SER A 286 0.99 10.68 17.22
C SER A 286 1.37 11.73 18.26
N TYR A 287 0.85 12.95 18.18
CA TYR A 287 1.16 13.98 19.17
C TYR A 287 0.34 13.78 20.46
N LEU A 288 -0.92 13.37 20.33
CA LEU A 288 -1.79 13.06 21.48
C LEU A 288 -1.20 12.03 22.44
N SER A 289 -0.39 11.08 21.96
CA SER A 289 0.25 10.09 22.85
C SER A 289 1.27 10.68 23.83
N TYR A 290 1.74 11.91 23.62
CA TYR A 290 2.65 12.63 24.52
C TYR A 290 1.94 13.62 25.44
N LEU A 291 0.67 13.92 25.18
CA LEU A 291 -0.08 14.95 25.89
C LEU A 291 -0.93 14.36 27.01
N GLY A 292 -0.88 14.99 28.18
CA GLY A 292 -1.89 14.79 29.23
C GLY A 292 -3.17 15.58 28.92
N GLU A 293 -4.29 15.21 29.56
CA GLU A 293 -5.54 15.95 29.42
C GLU A 293 -5.37 17.44 29.76
N GLY A 294 -5.92 18.31 28.91
CA GLY A 294 -5.76 19.76 29.02
C GLY A 294 -6.17 20.50 27.75
N ALA A 295 -5.98 21.83 27.74
CA ALA A 295 -6.41 22.68 26.61
C ALA A 295 -5.77 22.27 25.28
N VAL A 296 -4.45 22.02 25.28
CA VAL A 296 -3.71 21.59 24.07
C VAL A 296 -4.19 20.22 23.61
N TYR A 297 -4.38 19.27 24.53
CA TYR A 297 -4.92 17.95 24.23
C TYR A 297 -6.30 18.04 23.57
N ASN A 298 -7.20 18.86 24.11
CA ASN A 298 -8.55 19.05 23.58
C ASN A 298 -8.52 19.66 22.17
N GLN A 299 -7.63 20.63 21.91
CA GLN A 299 -7.47 21.21 20.58
C GLN A 299 -6.96 20.16 19.57
N VAL A 300 -5.89 19.42 19.90
CA VAL A 300 -5.32 18.40 19.00
C VAL A 300 -6.34 17.28 18.74
N ARG A 301 -7.11 16.90 19.77
CA ARG A 301 -8.21 15.94 19.61
C ARG A 301 -9.31 16.46 18.69
N SER A 302 -9.72 17.72 18.85
CA SER A 302 -10.68 18.35 17.95
C SER A 302 -10.16 18.38 16.51
N ASP A 303 -8.89 18.69 16.30
CA ASP A 303 -8.29 18.73 14.96
C ASP A 303 -8.21 17.33 14.33
N LEU A 304 -7.96 16.28 15.13
CA LEU A 304 -8.04 14.88 14.69
C LEU A 304 -9.46 14.51 14.25
N GLU A 305 -10.47 14.87 15.04
CA GLU A 305 -11.87 14.60 14.72
C GLU A 305 -12.33 15.38 13.48
N ASN A 306 -11.91 16.64 13.34
CA ASN A 306 -12.16 17.45 12.15
C ASN A 306 -11.50 16.88 10.91
N ALA A 307 -10.28 16.35 11.01
CA ALA A 307 -9.61 15.68 9.90
C ALA A 307 -10.40 14.45 9.41
N LEU A 308 -11.03 13.69 10.32
CA LEU A 308 -11.91 12.58 9.93
C LEU A 308 -13.19 13.05 9.24
N ARG A 309 -13.82 14.13 9.74
CA ARG A 309 -14.98 14.76 9.07
C ARG A 309 -14.61 15.25 7.68
N ASP A 310 -13.45 15.90 7.52
CA ASP A 310 -12.92 16.32 6.22
C ASP A 310 -12.71 15.11 5.31
N GLY A 311 -12.11 14.02 5.81
CA GLY A 311 -11.97 12.77 5.07
C GLY A 311 -13.29 12.24 4.50
N LEU A 312 -14.32 12.18 5.35
CA LEU A 312 -15.65 11.70 4.97
C LEU A 312 -16.39 12.63 4.01
N PHE A 313 -16.50 13.92 4.34
CA PHE A 313 -17.44 14.82 3.67
C PHE A 313 -16.77 15.69 2.61
N LYS A 314 -15.55 16.17 2.87
CA LYS A 314 -14.82 17.08 1.99
C LYS A 314 -14.04 16.31 0.92
N TYR A 315 -13.42 15.20 1.29
CA TYR A 315 -12.66 14.34 0.38
C TYR A 315 -13.47 13.15 -0.17
N SER A 316 -14.60 12.80 0.46
CA SER A 316 -15.41 11.61 0.11
C SER A 316 -14.57 10.33 0.10
N ASP A 317 -13.62 10.24 1.02
CA ASP A 317 -12.66 9.14 1.12
C ASP A 317 -13.21 8.05 2.04
N LEU A 318 -13.63 6.92 1.44
CA LEU A 318 -14.20 5.79 2.20
C LEU A 318 -13.21 5.20 3.22
N SER A 319 -11.90 5.41 3.04
CA SER A 319 -10.90 4.96 4.02
C SER A 319 -10.94 5.72 5.35
N ALA A 320 -11.67 6.84 5.42
CA ALA A 320 -11.95 7.56 6.66
C ALA A 320 -13.01 6.88 7.52
N VAL A 321 -13.92 6.11 6.93
CA VAL A 321 -15.06 5.50 7.62
C VAL A 321 -14.65 4.62 8.79
N PRO A 322 -13.75 3.63 8.65
CA PRO A 322 -13.43 2.71 9.76
C PRO A 322 -12.90 3.45 11.01
N LEU A 323 -12.15 4.53 10.79
CA LEU A 323 -11.61 5.38 11.84
C LEU A 323 -12.69 6.25 12.47
N ALA A 324 -13.57 6.83 11.66
CA ALA A 324 -14.67 7.66 12.14
C ALA A 324 -15.69 6.87 12.96
N LEU A 325 -15.97 5.61 12.60
CA LEU A 325 -16.88 4.74 13.35
C LEU A 325 -16.43 4.48 14.80
N GLN A 326 -15.12 4.62 15.08
CA GLN A 326 -14.52 4.42 16.39
C GLN A 326 -14.45 5.70 17.23
N GLN A 327 -14.72 6.88 16.63
CA GLN A 327 -14.54 8.18 17.28
C GLN A 327 -15.89 8.79 17.67
N PRO A 328 -16.23 8.82 18.98
CA PRO A 328 -17.54 9.30 19.45
C PRO A 328 -17.83 10.76 19.07
N GLY A 329 -16.79 11.58 18.95
CA GLY A 329 -16.94 12.98 18.56
C GLY A 329 -17.33 13.14 17.09
N VAL A 330 -16.95 12.22 16.20
CA VAL A 330 -17.10 12.37 14.74
C VAL A 330 -18.48 11.97 14.24
N LEU A 331 -18.95 10.79 14.65
CA LEU A 331 -20.25 10.23 14.26
C LEU A 331 -20.93 9.64 15.49
N GLU A 332 -22.22 9.93 15.65
CA GLU A 332 -23.02 9.33 16.71
C GLU A 332 -23.16 7.82 16.49
N LYS A 333 -22.67 7.03 17.45
CA LYS A 333 -22.65 5.57 17.36
C LYS A 333 -24.06 5.01 17.21
N HIS A 334 -24.24 4.13 16.22
CA HIS A 334 -25.52 3.49 15.87
C HIS A 334 -26.61 4.42 15.30
N SER A 335 -26.30 5.68 15.01
CA SER A 335 -27.19 6.54 14.23
C SER A 335 -27.42 5.98 12.82
N LYS A 336 -28.46 6.46 12.13
CA LYS A 336 -28.76 6.04 10.75
C LYS A 336 -27.56 6.26 9.81
N GLU A 337 -26.91 7.42 9.95
CA GLU A 337 -25.71 7.78 9.19
C GLU A 337 -24.53 6.84 9.50
N TRP A 338 -24.32 6.49 10.78
CA TRP A 338 -23.30 5.52 11.19
C TRP A 338 -23.51 4.16 10.51
N ILE A 339 -24.75 3.67 10.46
CA ILE A 339 -25.09 2.38 9.82
C ILE A 339 -24.86 2.46 8.30
N GLU A 340 -25.28 3.55 7.66
CA GLU A 340 -25.12 3.76 6.22
C GLU A 340 -23.65 3.80 5.82
N LEU A 341 -22.82 4.59 6.50
CA LEU A 341 -21.39 4.68 6.24
C LEU A 341 -20.68 3.36 6.50
N ALA A 342 -20.96 2.71 7.63
CA ALA A 342 -20.39 1.40 7.94
C ALA A 342 -20.75 0.36 6.87
N THR A 343 -21.98 0.39 6.35
CA THR A 343 -22.42 -0.51 5.27
C THR A 343 -21.69 -0.23 3.96
N GLN A 344 -21.49 1.04 3.60
CA GLN A 344 -20.73 1.40 2.40
C GLN A 344 -19.26 0.95 2.50
N SER A 345 -18.62 1.19 3.65
CA SER A 345 -17.23 0.78 3.90
C SER A 345 -17.06 -0.74 3.91
N ALA A 346 -17.97 -1.46 4.57
CA ALA A 346 -18.00 -2.92 4.57
C ALA A 346 -18.17 -3.49 3.15
N ARG A 347 -19.07 -2.91 2.34
CA ARG A 347 -19.25 -3.28 0.92
C ARG A 347 -18.01 -2.98 0.07
N ALA A 348 -17.22 -1.97 0.44
CA ALA A 348 -15.93 -1.67 -0.20
C ALA A 348 -14.80 -2.64 0.22
N GLY A 349 -15.10 -3.60 1.11
CA GLY A 349 -14.19 -4.66 1.52
C GLY A 349 -13.45 -4.37 2.82
N ASP A 350 -13.91 -3.44 3.66
CA ASP A 350 -13.29 -3.16 4.95
C ASP A 350 -13.74 -4.17 6.05
N PRO A 351 -12.80 -4.97 6.62
CA PRO A 351 -13.13 -5.99 7.60
C PRO A 351 -13.60 -5.40 8.94
N ASP A 352 -13.11 -4.23 9.33
CA ASP A 352 -13.39 -3.64 10.64
C ASP A 352 -14.78 -3.00 10.68
N SER A 353 -15.18 -2.32 9.59
CA SER A 353 -16.54 -1.81 9.39
C SER A 353 -17.56 -2.95 9.37
N SER A 354 -17.21 -4.06 8.70
CA SER A 354 -18.03 -5.28 8.72
C SER A 354 -18.19 -5.83 10.14
N MET A 355 -17.12 -5.81 10.95
CA MET A 355 -17.16 -6.26 12.35
C MET A 355 -18.04 -5.36 13.23
N GLN A 356 -17.94 -4.04 13.05
CA GLN A 356 -18.76 -3.06 13.78
C GLN A 356 -20.26 -3.25 13.45
N LEU A 357 -20.60 -3.46 12.17
CA LEU A 357 -21.97 -3.81 11.77
C LEU A 357 -22.43 -5.12 12.40
N ALA A 358 -21.56 -6.13 12.42
CA ALA A 358 -21.84 -7.41 13.05
C ALA A 358 -22.24 -7.20 14.52
N PHE A 359 -21.43 -6.49 15.30
CA PHE A 359 -21.72 -6.24 16.71
C PHE A 359 -22.95 -5.39 16.95
N TYR A 360 -23.27 -4.46 16.04
CA TYR A 360 -24.52 -3.71 16.11
C TYR A 360 -25.74 -4.64 15.97
N TYR A 361 -25.79 -5.45 14.90
CA TYR A 361 -26.94 -6.34 14.63
C TYR A 361 -27.02 -7.49 15.64
N LEU A 362 -25.89 -8.09 16.03
CA LEU A 362 -25.88 -9.15 17.05
C LEU A 362 -26.49 -8.67 18.39
N ARG A 363 -26.26 -7.41 18.78
CA ARG A 363 -26.90 -6.83 19.97
C ARG A 363 -28.38 -6.52 19.73
N LYS A 364 -28.67 -5.87 18.61
CA LYS A 364 -30.03 -5.45 18.25
C LYS A 364 -30.99 -6.64 18.18
N ASP A 365 -30.52 -7.76 17.63
CA ASP A 365 -31.33 -8.93 17.34
C ASP A 365 -31.25 -9.98 18.47
N GLY A 366 -30.56 -9.66 19.58
CA GLY A 366 -30.53 -10.46 20.79
C GLY A 366 -29.61 -11.69 20.75
N TRP A 367 -28.63 -11.71 19.86
CA TRP A 367 -27.55 -12.71 19.87
C TRP A 367 -26.51 -12.45 20.97
N ARG A 368 -26.37 -11.21 21.44
CA ARG A 368 -25.36 -10.85 22.45
C ARG A 368 -25.82 -9.72 23.38
N PRO A 369 -25.79 -9.90 24.73
CA PRO A 369 -25.49 -11.16 25.42
C PRO A 369 -26.56 -12.23 25.11
N ALA A 370 -26.20 -13.50 25.25
CA ALA A 370 -27.16 -14.59 25.06
C ALA A 370 -28.26 -14.51 26.13
N GLU A 371 -29.49 -14.21 25.72
CA GLU A 371 -30.63 -14.16 26.63
C GLU A 371 -31.21 -15.57 26.82
N PRO A 372 -31.35 -16.06 28.07
CA PRO A 372 -31.92 -17.38 28.30
C PRO A 372 -33.36 -17.44 27.76
N ASN A 373 -33.64 -18.47 26.96
CA ASN A 373 -34.94 -18.76 26.32
C ASN A 373 -35.33 -17.87 25.13
N LYS A 374 -34.42 -17.08 24.56
CA LYS A 374 -34.68 -16.31 23.34
C LYS A 374 -33.77 -16.79 22.22
N LYS A 375 -34.34 -17.43 21.21
CA LYS A 375 -33.62 -17.78 19.98
C LYS A 375 -33.67 -16.60 19.02
N PRO A 376 -32.53 -16.02 18.64
CA PRO A 376 -32.48 -15.00 17.60
C PRO A 376 -32.92 -15.60 16.26
N GLN A 377 -33.64 -14.82 15.45
CA GLN A 377 -34.13 -15.23 14.13
C GLN A 377 -33.44 -14.48 12.98
N ASP A 378 -32.93 -13.28 13.23
CA ASP A 378 -32.25 -12.48 12.20
C ASP A 378 -30.77 -12.85 12.15
N TRP A 379 -30.29 -13.30 10.99
CA TRP A 379 -28.91 -13.73 10.78
C TRP A 379 -27.99 -12.59 10.34
N THR A 380 -28.50 -11.37 10.16
CA THR A 380 -27.73 -10.24 9.63
C THR A 380 -26.42 -10.01 10.39
N GLY A 381 -26.43 -10.07 11.73
CA GLY A 381 -25.22 -9.92 12.53
C GLY A 381 -24.22 -11.07 12.36
N VAL A 382 -24.70 -12.29 12.19
CA VAL A 382 -23.91 -13.50 11.94
C VAL A 382 -23.24 -13.41 10.57
N GLU A 383 -23.99 -13.00 9.55
CA GLU A 383 -23.49 -12.81 8.18
C GLU A 383 -22.40 -11.74 8.11
N TRP A 384 -22.59 -10.58 8.75
CA TRP A 384 -21.56 -9.54 8.80
C TRP A 384 -20.30 -9.99 9.53
N LEU A 385 -20.42 -10.82 10.57
CA LEU A 385 -19.27 -11.40 11.26
C LEU A 385 -18.49 -12.35 10.36
N ALA A 386 -19.18 -13.19 9.57
CA ALA A 386 -18.57 -14.06 8.58
C ALA A 386 -17.87 -13.26 7.46
N VAL A 387 -18.51 -12.19 6.95
CA VAL A 387 -17.89 -11.27 5.97
C VAL A 387 -16.63 -10.63 6.55
N SER A 388 -16.67 -10.15 7.80
CA SER A 388 -15.50 -9.59 8.48
C SER A 388 -14.35 -10.62 8.60
N ALA A 389 -14.68 -11.87 8.91
CA ALA A 389 -13.70 -12.95 8.99
C ALA A 389 -13.04 -13.21 7.63
N ALA A 390 -13.82 -13.36 6.57
CA ALA A 390 -13.33 -13.57 5.21
C ALA A 390 -12.45 -12.41 4.71
N LEU A 391 -12.84 -11.16 4.98
CA LEU A 391 -12.11 -9.96 4.60
C LEU A 391 -10.81 -9.74 5.39
N SER A 392 -10.57 -10.50 6.46
CA SER A 392 -9.36 -10.35 7.29
C SER A 392 -8.08 -10.93 6.66
N ALA A 393 -8.17 -11.55 5.48
CA ALA A 393 -6.99 -11.96 4.71
C ALA A 393 -6.08 -10.75 4.39
N PRO A 394 -4.75 -10.87 4.47
CA PRO A 394 -3.97 -12.10 4.66
C PRO A 394 -3.66 -12.45 6.13
N ASN A 395 -4.26 -11.78 7.11
CA ASN A 395 -4.00 -12.08 8.52
C ASN A 395 -4.78 -13.33 8.97
N THR A 396 -4.14 -14.49 8.81
CA THR A 396 -4.68 -15.82 9.15
C THR A 396 -5.14 -15.91 10.60
N GLY A 397 -4.42 -15.28 11.54
CA GLY A 397 -4.78 -15.30 12.96
C GLY A 397 -6.07 -14.55 13.26
N THR A 398 -6.22 -13.34 12.71
CA THR A 398 -7.45 -12.55 12.87
C THR A 398 -8.65 -13.22 12.19
N MET A 399 -8.44 -13.79 11.00
CA MET A 399 -9.46 -14.57 10.30
C MET A 399 -9.94 -15.76 11.14
N ALA A 400 -9.01 -16.60 11.60
CA ALA A 400 -9.32 -17.78 12.40
C ALA A 400 -10.04 -17.42 13.71
N ALA A 401 -9.59 -16.35 14.40
CA ALA A 401 -10.23 -15.88 15.63
C ALA A 401 -11.68 -15.44 15.41
N LYS A 402 -11.98 -14.74 14.31
CA LYS A 402 -13.35 -14.31 13.98
C LYS A 402 -14.26 -15.50 13.64
N TYR A 403 -13.77 -16.47 12.86
CA TYR A 403 -14.53 -17.71 12.57
C TYR A 403 -14.76 -18.57 13.81
N LEU A 404 -13.79 -18.66 14.72
CA LEU A 404 -13.96 -19.34 16.00
C LEU A 404 -15.01 -18.63 16.87
N GLY A 405 -14.95 -17.30 16.96
CA GLY A 405 -15.95 -16.50 17.68
C GLY A 405 -17.36 -16.70 17.11
N LEU A 406 -17.48 -16.75 15.79
CA LEU A 406 -18.73 -17.06 15.08
C LEU A 406 -19.27 -18.46 15.42
N ALA A 407 -18.42 -19.49 15.39
CA ALA A 407 -18.82 -20.85 15.73
C ALA A 407 -19.30 -20.94 17.18
N HIS A 408 -18.55 -20.38 18.13
CA HIS A 408 -18.94 -20.34 19.54
C HIS A 408 -20.29 -19.64 19.75
N LEU A 409 -20.51 -18.50 19.10
CA LEU A 409 -21.78 -17.76 19.16
C LEU A 409 -22.96 -18.63 18.69
N LEU A 410 -22.80 -19.32 17.55
CA LEU A 410 -23.85 -20.18 17.01
C LEU A 410 -24.17 -21.36 17.93
N ARG A 411 -23.15 -21.97 18.54
CA ARG A 411 -23.33 -23.05 19.50
C ARG A 411 -24.09 -22.63 20.75
N GLU A 412 -23.75 -21.49 21.33
CA GLU A 412 -24.44 -20.97 22.53
C GLU A 412 -25.95 -20.78 22.29
N HIS A 413 -26.35 -20.57 21.03
CA HIS A 413 -27.76 -20.41 20.63
C HIS A 413 -28.39 -21.68 20.04
N GLY A 414 -27.68 -22.81 20.05
CA GLY A 414 -28.18 -24.11 19.61
C GLY A 414 -28.08 -24.38 18.10
N TYR A 415 -27.20 -23.67 17.39
CA TYR A 415 -26.89 -23.84 15.96
C TYR A 415 -25.50 -24.48 15.77
N ALA A 416 -25.29 -25.63 16.41
CA ALA A 416 -23.98 -26.27 16.49
C ALA A 416 -23.47 -26.79 15.13
N ASP A 417 -24.37 -27.26 14.27
CA ASP A 417 -24.05 -27.78 12.94
C ASP A 417 -23.64 -26.65 11.98
N GLU A 418 -24.34 -25.51 12.04
CA GLU A 418 -23.95 -24.30 11.33
C GLU A 418 -22.61 -23.77 11.83
N GLY A 419 -22.37 -23.78 13.14
CA GLY A 419 -21.07 -23.44 13.73
C GLY A 419 -19.92 -24.29 13.17
N ASN A 420 -20.11 -25.61 13.08
CA ASN A 420 -19.12 -26.52 12.49
C ASN A 420 -18.85 -26.23 11.00
N SER A 421 -19.91 -25.94 10.24
CA SER A 421 -19.81 -25.61 8.81
C SER A 421 -18.95 -24.36 8.57
N TRP A 422 -19.04 -23.36 9.44
CA TRP A 422 -18.17 -22.17 9.36
C TRP A 422 -16.70 -22.46 9.66
N ILE A 423 -16.41 -23.45 10.50
CA ILE A 423 -15.02 -23.90 10.73
C ILE A 423 -14.46 -24.62 9.50
N ASP A 424 -15.28 -25.41 8.80
CA ASP A 424 -14.89 -26.01 7.51
C ASP A 424 -14.61 -24.93 6.46
N PHE A 425 -15.49 -23.93 6.35
CA PHE A 425 -15.29 -22.79 5.45
C PHE A 425 -14.01 -22.01 5.76
N ALA A 426 -13.68 -21.83 7.04
CA ALA A 426 -12.44 -21.19 7.46
C ALA A 426 -11.19 -21.96 6.99
N LYS A 427 -11.18 -23.29 7.16
CA LYS A 427 -10.09 -24.17 6.69
C LYS A 427 -9.93 -24.11 5.17
N GLU A 428 -11.03 -24.15 4.44
CA GLU A 428 -11.02 -24.03 2.97
C GLU A 428 -10.49 -22.67 2.54
N SER A 429 -11.03 -21.58 3.09
CA SER A 429 -10.61 -20.21 2.79
C SER A 429 -9.09 -20.00 3.00
N MET A 430 -8.54 -20.53 4.10
CA MET A 430 -7.11 -20.46 4.39
C MET A 430 -6.27 -21.30 3.42
N GLY A 431 -6.73 -22.51 3.09
CA GLY A 431 -6.05 -23.44 2.19
C GLY A 431 -6.04 -22.98 0.73
N GLU A 432 -7.16 -22.44 0.23
CA GLU A 432 -7.26 -21.89 -1.12
C GLU A 432 -6.38 -20.66 -1.31
N ALA A 433 -6.36 -19.77 -0.30
CA ALA A 433 -5.58 -18.56 -0.32
C ALA A 433 -4.08 -18.77 -0.01
N GLY A 434 -3.69 -19.98 0.42
CA GLY A 434 -2.31 -20.32 0.78
C GLY A 434 -1.81 -19.56 2.01
N LEU A 435 -2.71 -19.23 2.94
CA LEU A 435 -2.45 -18.37 4.09
C LEU A 435 -1.97 -19.14 5.35
N ASP A 436 -2.03 -20.47 5.32
CA ASP A 436 -1.55 -21.35 6.40
C ASP A 436 -0.62 -22.46 5.85
N PRO A 437 0.59 -22.10 5.37
CA PRO A 437 1.50 -23.06 4.73
C PRO A 437 2.00 -24.15 5.69
N GLU A 438 2.00 -23.88 6.99
CA GLU A 438 2.43 -24.81 8.05
C GLU A 438 1.26 -25.63 8.63
N ASN A 439 0.03 -25.45 8.11
CA ASN A 439 -1.20 -26.06 8.61
C ASN A 439 -1.46 -25.86 10.11
N THR A 440 -0.88 -24.82 10.71
CA THR A 440 -1.00 -24.55 12.15
C THR A 440 -2.44 -24.22 12.55
N TRP A 441 -3.12 -23.37 11.78
CA TRP A 441 -4.51 -23.02 12.04
C TRP A 441 -5.46 -24.11 11.58
N HIS A 442 -5.15 -24.77 10.47
CA HIS A 442 -5.91 -25.93 9.98
C HIS A 442 -5.99 -27.05 11.04
N ASN A 443 -4.86 -27.39 11.65
CA ASN A 443 -4.81 -28.41 12.72
C ASN A 443 -5.57 -27.94 13.96
N TYR A 444 -5.39 -26.69 14.39
CA TYR A 444 -6.10 -26.14 15.55
C TYR A 444 -7.63 -26.15 15.36
N LEU A 445 -8.12 -25.76 14.18
CA LEU A 445 -9.54 -25.79 13.85
C LEU A 445 -10.08 -27.23 13.80
N SER A 446 -9.27 -28.18 13.35
CA SER A 446 -9.64 -29.60 13.31
C SER A 446 -9.72 -30.21 14.72
N GLU A 447 -8.74 -29.89 15.58
CA GLU A 447 -8.78 -30.26 17.01
C GLU A 447 -10.01 -29.67 17.70
N PHE A 448 -10.37 -28.43 17.37
CA PHE A 448 -11.55 -27.77 17.88
C PHE A 448 -12.84 -28.47 17.45
N GLN A 449 -13.00 -28.81 16.16
CA GLN A 449 -14.14 -29.59 15.66
C GLN A 449 -14.21 -30.99 16.27
N GLN A 450 -13.07 -31.64 16.52
CA GLN A 450 -13.04 -32.95 17.17
C GLN A 450 -13.48 -32.85 18.64
N ALA A 451 -12.98 -31.85 19.37
CA ALA A 451 -13.46 -31.55 20.71
C ALA A 451 -14.97 -31.21 20.70
N TRP A 452 -15.46 -30.57 19.65
CA TRP A 452 -16.88 -30.25 19.44
C TRP A 452 -17.80 -31.47 19.32
N SER A 453 -17.29 -32.59 18.81
CA SER A 453 -18.03 -33.86 18.68
C SER A 453 -17.92 -34.77 19.91
N ASP A 454 -16.90 -34.59 20.75
CA ASP A 454 -16.68 -35.38 21.95
C ASP A 454 -17.27 -34.69 23.20
N THR A 455 -17.66 -35.47 24.20
CA THR A 455 -18.32 -35.01 25.45
C THR A 455 -17.61 -33.84 26.15
N ASP A 456 -18.40 -33.02 26.88
CA ASP A 456 -18.09 -31.73 27.54
C ASP A 456 -16.68 -31.54 28.17
N GLU A 457 -15.98 -32.61 28.60
CA GLU A 457 -14.68 -32.49 29.24
C GLU A 457 -13.53 -32.11 28.29
N SER A 458 -13.56 -32.52 27.02
CA SER A 458 -12.56 -32.12 26.00
C SER A 458 -12.71 -30.64 25.62
N LEU A 459 -13.95 -30.15 25.63
CA LEU A 459 -14.35 -28.79 25.32
C LEU A 459 -13.97 -27.78 26.40
N LYS A 460 -13.89 -28.17 27.67
CA LYS A 460 -13.41 -27.29 28.76
C LYS A 460 -12.02 -26.68 28.52
N LYS A 461 -11.20 -27.30 27.66
CA LYS A 461 -9.89 -26.78 27.24
C LYS A 461 -10.00 -25.63 26.22
N HIS A 462 -11.12 -25.58 25.49
CA HIS A 462 -11.42 -24.63 24.41
C HIS A 462 -12.59 -23.69 24.73
N GLU A 463 -13.34 -23.94 25.82
CA GLU A 463 -14.35 -23.04 26.39
C GLU A 463 -13.68 -21.76 26.88
N LYS A 464 -13.62 -20.78 25.99
CA LYS A 464 -13.91 -19.40 26.38
C LYS A 464 -15.32 -19.12 25.89
N SER A 465 -16.13 -18.43 26.70
CA SER A 465 -17.44 -17.96 26.23
C SER A 465 -17.28 -17.15 24.94
N SER A 466 -18.27 -17.19 24.04
CA SER A 466 -18.31 -16.32 22.87
C SER A 466 -18.12 -14.84 23.27
N GLU A 467 -18.55 -14.45 24.49
CA GLU A 467 -18.34 -13.11 25.04
C GLU A 467 -16.87 -12.79 25.28
N GLU A 468 -16.04 -13.76 25.66
CA GLU A 468 -14.61 -13.55 25.84
C GLU A 468 -13.88 -13.43 24.50
N PHE A 469 -14.22 -14.26 23.52
CA PHE A 469 -13.63 -14.20 22.18
C PHE A 469 -14.06 -12.93 21.43
N LEU A 470 -15.36 -12.68 21.36
CA LEU A 470 -15.91 -11.50 20.68
C LEU A 470 -15.64 -10.21 21.47
N GLY A 471 -15.60 -10.27 22.80
CA GLY A 471 -15.21 -9.14 23.64
C GLY A 471 -13.74 -8.77 23.52
N GLN A 472 -12.85 -9.72 23.22
CA GLN A 472 -11.46 -9.44 22.85
C GLN A 472 -11.37 -8.79 21.47
N LEU A 473 -12.16 -9.25 20.50
CA LEU A 473 -12.23 -8.67 19.16
C LEU A 473 -12.83 -7.26 19.13
N GLU A 474 -13.71 -6.92 20.07
CA GLU A 474 -14.31 -5.59 20.17
C GLU A 474 -13.43 -4.53 20.85
N ARG A 475 -12.48 -4.98 21.68
CA ARG A 475 -11.52 -4.10 22.39
C ARG A 475 -10.21 -3.89 21.64
N ALA A 476 -9.95 -4.71 20.62
CA ALA A 476 -8.83 -4.59 19.70
C ALA A 476 -9.17 -3.60 18.59
#